data_AF-A0A179IN56-F1
#
_entry.id   AF-A0A179IN56-F1
#
_cell.length_a   1.000
_cell.length_b   1.000
_cell.length_c   1.000
_cell.angle_alpha   90.00
_cell.angle_beta   90.00
_cell.angle_gamma   90.00
#
_symmetry.space_group_name_H-M   'P 1'
#
loop_
_entity.id
_entity.type
_entity.pdbx_description
1 polymer ?
#
loop_
_entity_poly.entity_id
_entity_poly.type
_entity_poly.pdbx_seq_one_letter_code
_entity_poly.pdbx_strand_id
1 'polypeptide(L)'
;MAKNALAEIKTLLDGYVGQRIRLKANGGRKKTVEHVGILEETYPLVFIVKLDETARPVRRVSYSYADILTEAVELTVLDEKGPQKITVSPAP
;
A
#
# COMPACT_ATOMS: atom_id res chain seq x y z
N MET A 1 -5.13 18.44 10.49
CA MET A 1 -5.94 17.28 10.05
C MET A 1 -5.16 16.23 9.27
N ALA A 2 -4.48 16.55 8.16
CA ALA A 2 -3.77 15.54 7.36
C ALA A 2 -2.71 14.71 8.11
N LYS A 3 -2.00 15.29 9.09
CA LYS A 3 -1.03 14.56 9.92
C LYS A 3 -1.65 13.38 10.69
N ASN A 4 -2.91 13.49 11.12
CA ASN A 4 -3.58 12.42 11.85
C ASN A 4 -3.94 11.27 10.91
N ALA A 5 -4.47 11.58 9.73
CA ALA A 5 -4.81 10.57 8.71
C ALA A 5 -3.59 9.76 8.25
N LEU A 6 -2.43 10.39 8.04
CA LEU A 6 -1.20 9.66 7.69
C LEU A 6 -0.73 8.73 8.80
N ALA A 7 -0.84 9.16 10.06
CA ALA A 7 -0.49 8.34 11.23
C ALA A 7 -1.45 7.16 11.42
N GLU A 8 -2.74 7.35 11.13
CA GLU A 8 -3.75 6.29 11.13
C GLU A 8 -3.46 5.25 10.03
N ILE A 9 -3.18 5.69 8.81
CA ILE A 9 -2.78 4.80 7.70
C ILE A 9 -1.54 4.00 8.09
N LYS A 10 -0.53 4.66 8.67
CA LYS A 10 0.68 3.97 9.15
C LYS A 10 0.34 2.90 10.18
N THR A 11 -0.39 3.26 11.23
CA THR A 11 -0.74 2.34 12.33
C THR A 11 -1.52 1.13 11.83
N LEU A 12 -2.42 1.37 10.87
CA LEU A 12 -3.16 0.31 10.20
C LEU A 12 -2.21 -0.63 9.44
N LEU A 13 -1.30 -0.09 8.63
CA LEU A 13 -0.33 -0.88 7.87
C LEU A 13 0.68 -1.63 8.74
N ASP A 14 1.07 -1.08 9.88
CA ASP A 14 1.94 -1.76 10.85
C ASP A 14 1.33 -3.13 11.27
N GLY A 15 0.00 -3.24 11.36
CA GLY A 15 -0.71 -4.48 11.66
C GLY A 15 -0.76 -5.52 10.52
N TYR A 16 -0.38 -5.12 9.30
CA TYR A 16 -0.38 -5.98 8.12
C TYR A 16 1.02 -6.32 7.61
N VAL A 17 2.08 -5.93 8.32
CA VAL A 17 3.46 -6.29 7.96
C VAL A 17 3.62 -7.82 7.89
N GLY A 18 4.28 -8.29 6.83
CA GLY A 18 4.43 -9.70 6.50
C GLY A 18 3.26 -10.30 5.72
N GLN A 19 2.15 -9.58 5.55
CA GLN A 19 0.99 -10.08 4.80
C GLN A 19 1.11 -9.79 3.31
N ARG A 20 0.42 -10.64 2.53
CA ARG A 20 0.31 -10.49 1.07
C ARG A 20 -0.68 -9.37 0.77
N ILE A 21 -0.30 -8.47 -0.13
CA ILE A 21 -1.08 -7.31 -0.51
C ILE A 21 -1.10 -7.15 -2.04
N ARG A 22 -2.15 -6.50 -2.53
CA ARG A 22 -2.26 -6.00 -3.90
C ARG A 22 -2.23 -4.48 -3.87
N LEU A 23 -1.37 -3.91 -4.71
CA LEU A 23 -1.28 -2.48 -4.95
C LEU A 23 -1.80 -2.17 -6.33
N LYS A 24 -2.60 -1.11 -6.43
CA LYS A 24 -3.07 -0.56 -7.69
C LYS A 24 -2.68 0.92 -7.74
N ALA A 25 -1.67 1.23 -8.53
CA ALA A 25 -1.14 2.57 -8.70
C ALA A 25 -1.73 3.24 -9.94
N ASN A 26 -2.23 4.47 -9.78
CA ASN A 26 -2.82 5.28 -10.85
C ASN A 26 -1.72 6.05 -11.59
N GLY A 27 -1.13 5.40 -12.61
CA GLY A 27 -0.13 5.99 -13.49
C GLY A 27 -0.75 6.85 -14.59
N GLY A 28 -0.96 8.14 -14.30
CA GLY A 28 -1.30 9.16 -15.30
C GLY A 28 -2.51 8.85 -16.20
N ARG A 29 -2.50 9.37 -17.44
CA ARG A 29 -3.70 9.56 -18.28
C ARG A 29 -4.50 8.31 -18.72
N LYS A 30 -4.09 7.08 -18.40
CA LYS A 30 -4.91 5.87 -18.63
C LYS A 30 -4.29 4.56 -18.12
N LYS A 31 -3.16 4.60 -17.39
CA LYS A 31 -2.40 3.39 -17.08
C LYS A 31 -2.45 3.10 -15.59
N THR A 32 -3.39 2.25 -15.21
CA THR A 32 -3.37 1.62 -13.90
C THR A 32 -2.34 0.49 -13.92
N VAL A 33 -1.39 0.53 -12.99
CA VAL A 33 -0.43 -0.57 -12.80
C VAL A 33 -0.82 -1.33 -11.54
N GLU A 34 -0.90 -2.64 -11.65
CA GLU A 34 -1.21 -3.50 -10.52
C GLU A 34 -0.03 -4.40 -10.19
N HIS A 35 0.27 -4.50 -8.90
CA HIS A 35 1.34 -5.33 -8.37
C HIS A 35 0.83 -6.13 -7.18
N VAL A 36 1.33 -7.34 -7.01
CA VAL A 36 1.10 -8.19 -5.83
C VAL A 36 2.45 -8.43 -5.17
N GLY A 37 2.45 -8.39 -3.84
CA GLY A 37 3.67 -8.55 -3.06
C GLY A 37 3.40 -8.75 -1.59
N ILE A 38 4.47 -8.78 -0.80
CA ILE A 38 4.42 -8.79 0.65
C ILE A 38 4.69 -7.38 1.17
N LEU A 39 3.86 -6.89 2.08
CA LEU A 39 4.18 -5.68 2.85
C LEU A 39 5.36 -6.01 3.76
N GLU A 40 6.56 -5.57 3.40
CA GLU A 40 7.79 -6.03 4.02
C GLU A 40 8.14 -5.18 5.25
N GLU A 41 8.06 -3.86 5.13
CA GLU A 41 8.44 -2.92 6.20
C GLU A 41 7.58 -1.65 6.16
N THR A 42 7.44 -1.01 7.32
CA THR A 42 6.81 0.31 7.47
C THR A 42 7.78 1.26 8.17
N TYR A 43 7.92 2.48 7.63
CA TYR A 43 8.77 3.55 8.14
C TYR A 43 7.95 4.80 8.41
N PRO A 44 8.45 5.82 9.13
CA PRO A 44 7.63 6.99 9.48
C PRO A 44 6.93 7.70 8.31
N LEU A 45 7.47 7.63 7.09
CA LEU A 45 6.93 8.34 5.92
C LEU A 45 6.54 7.44 4.74
N VAL A 46 7.04 6.21 4.71
CA VAL A 46 6.91 5.30 3.57
C VAL A 46 6.75 3.86 4.04
N PHE A 47 6.20 3.00 3.20
CA PHE A 47 6.17 1.56 3.40
C PHE A 47 6.83 0.85 2.21
N ILE A 48 7.43 -0.31 2.48
CA ILE A 48 8.18 -1.11 1.52
C ILE A 48 7.38 -2.36 1.19
N VAL A 49 7.29 -2.65 -0.11
CA VAL A 49 6.59 -3.83 -0.62
C VAL A 49 7.55 -4.63 -1.48
N LYS A 50 7.69 -5.90 -1.14
CA LYS A 50 8.46 -6.88 -1.89
C LYS A 50 7.54 -7.51 -2.93
N LEU A 51 7.77 -7.24 -4.20
CA LEU A 51 6.91 -7.72 -5.28
C LEU A 51 7.13 -9.21 -5.55
N ASP A 52 6.04 -9.93 -5.82
CA ASP A 52 6.05 -11.33 -6.23
C ASP A 52 6.38 -11.46 -7.73
N GLU A 53 7.51 -10.89 -8.16
CA GLU A 53 8.04 -11.12 -9.49
C GLU A 53 8.88 -12.41 -9.48
N THR A 54 8.55 -13.37 -10.35
CA THR A 54 9.32 -14.62 -10.54
C THR A 54 10.70 -14.38 -11.16
N ALA A 55 10.94 -13.16 -11.67
CA ALA A 55 12.20 -12.73 -12.24
C ALA A 55 13.16 -12.28 -11.14
N ARG A 56 14.44 -12.69 -11.25
CA ARG A 56 15.52 -12.13 -10.43
C ARG A 56 16.09 -10.88 -11.13
N PRO A 57 16.44 -9.82 -10.38
CA PRO A 57 16.42 -9.69 -8.92
C PRO A 57 15.02 -9.44 -8.34
N VAL A 58 14.83 -9.83 -7.08
CA VAL A 58 13.61 -9.51 -6.32
C VAL A 58 13.43 -8.00 -6.28
N ARG A 59 12.28 -7.52 -6.75
CA ARG A 59 11.99 -6.09 -6.83
C ARG A 59 11.28 -5.61 -5.56
N ARG A 60 11.78 -4.52 -4.99
CA ARG A 60 11.15 -3.78 -3.89
C ARG A 60 10.68 -2.43 -4.38
N VAL A 61 9.49 -2.02 -3.97
CA VAL A 61 8.94 -0.70 -4.25
C VAL A 61 8.56 -0.02 -2.93
N SER A 62 8.69 1.29 -2.89
CA SER A 62 8.32 2.11 -1.75
C SER A 62 7.21 3.08 -2.14
N TYR A 63 6.22 3.23 -1.29
CA TYR A 63 5.14 4.20 -1.44
C TYR A 63 4.99 5.00 -0.16
N SER A 64 4.48 6.23 -0.27
CA SER A 64 4.17 7.06 0.88
C SER A 64 2.74 6.82 1.37
N TYR A 65 2.47 7.12 2.64
CA TYR A 65 1.11 7.10 3.16
C TYR A 65 0.21 8.14 2.49
N ALA A 66 0.80 9.21 1.95
CA ALA A 66 0.08 10.21 1.19
C ALA A 66 -0.46 9.65 -0.14
N ASP A 67 0.23 8.67 -0.75
CA ASP A 67 -0.24 8.03 -1.98
C ASP A 67 -1.53 7.23 -1.74
N ILE A 68 -1.69 6.64 -0.55
CA ILE A 68 -2.93 5.97 -0.13
C ILE A 68 -4.01 7.03 0.14
N LEU A 69 -3.67 8.08 0.89
CA LEU A 69 -4.60 9.15 1.25
C LEU A 69 -5.15 9.89 0.02
N THR A 70 -4.33 10.05 -1.03
CA THR A 70 -4.69 10.75 -2.27
C THR A 70 -5.20 9.83 -3.37
N GLU A 71 -5.42 8.54 -3.05
CA GLU A 71 -5.88 7.51 -4.00
C GLU A 71 -4.95 7.32 -5.22
N ALA A 72 -3.72 7.83 -5.14
CA ALA A 72 -2.68 7.54 -6.13
C ALA A 72 -2.30 6.06 -6.10
N VAL A 73 -2.42 5.43 -4.92
CA VAL A 73 -2.20 4.00 -4.69
C VAL A 73 -3.35 3.44 -3.86
N GLU A 74 -4.05 2.45 -4.41
CA GLU A 74 -5.01 1.65 -3.65
C GLU A 74 -4.30 0.40 -3.11
N LEU A 75 -4.44 0.12 -1.81
CA LEU A 75 -3.86 -1.06 -1.15
C LEU A 75 -4.98 -2.00 -0.70
N THR A 76 -4.85 -3.29 -1.04
CA THR A 76 -5.75 -4.36 -0.61
C THR A 76 -4.95 -5.47 0.05
N VAL A 77 -5.26 -5.81 1.29
CA VAL A 77 -4.70 -6.95 2.00
C VAL A 77 -5.37 -8.23 1.51
N LEU A 78 -4.57 -9.24 1.17
CA LEU A 78 -5.01 -10.55 0.72
C LEU A 78 -4.82 -11.55 1.86
N ASP A 79 -5.73 -11.52 2.83
CA ASP A 79 -5.77 -12.43 3.99
C ASP A 79 -6.67 -13.65 3.70
N GLU A 80 -6.57 -14.71 4.50
CA GLU A 80 -7.39 -15.92 4.39
C GLU A 80 -8.90 -15.62 4.60
N LYS A 81 -9.22 -14.56 5.33
CA LYS A 81 -10.59 -14.07 5.54
C LYS A 81 -11.18 -13.34 4.33
N GLY A 82 -10.40 -13.15 3.26
CA GLY A 82 -10.79 -12.45 2.04
C GLY A 82 -10.10 -11.10 1.86
N PRO A 83 -10.22 -10.49 0.66
CA PRO A 83 -9.54 -9.24 0.34
C PRO A 83 -10.11 -8.06 1.13
N GLN A 84 -9.25 -7.36 1.88
CA GLN A 84 -9.61 -6.16 2.65
C GLN A 84 -8.96 -4.92 2.05
N LYS A 85 -9.77 -3.98 1.53
CA LYS A 85 -9.26 -2.73 0.98
C LYS A 85 -8.97 -1.73 2.10
N ILE A 86 -7.80 -1.11 2.07
CA ILE A 86 -7.46 -0.01 2.96
C ILE A 86 -8.02 1.28 2.37
N THR A 87 -9.01 1.86 3.06
CA THR A 87 -9.61 3.15 2.69
C THR A 87 -9.59 4.07 3.91
N VAL A 88 -8.99 5.24 3.75
CA VAL A 88 -9.07 6.31 4.74
C VAL A 88 -9.70 7.50 4.04
N SER A 89 -10.96 7.78 4.37
CA SER A 89 -11.65 8.95 3.83
C SER A 89 -11.07 10.20 4.50
N PRO A 90 -10.59 11.20 3.72
CA PRO A 90 -10.38 12.51 4.29
C PRO A 90 -11.74 13.04 4.74
N ALA A 91 -11.92 13.22 6.06
CA ALA A 91 -13.10 13.89 6.59
C ALA A 91 -13.21 15.31 5.97
N PRO A 92 -14.43 15.77 5.63
CA PRO A 92 -14.68 17.07 4.99
C PRO A 92 -14.28 18.27 5.85
#